data_AF-A0A3N5NV92-F1
#
_entry.id   AF-A0A3N5NV92-F1
#
_cell.length_a   1.000
_cell.length_b   1.000
_cell.length_c   1.000
_cell.angle_alpha   90.00
_cell.angle_beta   90.00
_cell.angle_gamma   90.00
#
_symmetry.space_group_name_H-M   'P 1'
#
loop_
_entity.id
_entity.type
_entity.pdbx_description
1 polymer ?
#
loop_
_entity_poly.entity_id
_entity_poly.type
_entity_poly.pdbx_seq_one_letter_code
_entity_poly.pdbx_strand_id
1 'polypeptide(L)'
;MSYDPALFVDRQQEMGYLERLLRHERSKAVMRIRAGEWMGKSWLVSRMGSHCRQAECQVVSAEVDFRNRREMHEVQDTLSLVRLLRNKLDHPDHFSRLNTVINTFTATGRPGGVVSALGALAERMEAAYDLSALARLSQFLDVRWENVPGETLYLKAFGLASQMQQLGRLPELLDRLRAERGHLEWSRGLEALTGEAAEAPAPASEASATGGAGVEDLLAPLADEGIRGRGLVDRRINEAFFECLAGLAGDLPVAFFFDGCEQAPDEAMAWIRHELLDRLRTGELENVVVILAGRTHPDLSDVDVNRLLVDVELDGFDEERVGEFLAAHRLEVGAEEQALLARASGGVPGMLARMVDNLRAEHDSRDPFLDG
;
A
#
# COMPACT_ATOMS: atom_id res chain seq x y z
N MET A 1 17.22 21.78 -9.43
CA MET A 1 18.18 22.08 -8.35
C MET A 1 18.10 20.93 -7.36
N SER A 2 19.19 20.20 -7.20
CA SER A 2 19.26 19.04 -6.30
C SER A 2 19.49 19.55 -4.88
N TYR A 3 18.48 19.39 -4.02
CA TYR A 3 18.59 19.59 -2.57
C TYR A 3 19.58 18.55 -2.03
N ASP A 4 20.62 18.96 -1.29
CA ASP A 4 21.58 18.04 -0.68
C ASP A 4 21.08 17.64 0.73
N PRO A 5 20.67 16.36 0.93
CA PRO A 5 20.21 15.86 2.21
C PRO A 5 21.29 15.87 3.31
N ALA A 6 22.57 15.96 2.98
CA ALA A 6 23.63 16.05 3.99
C ALA A 6 23.58 17.37 4.78
N LEU A 7 22.83 18.35 4.29
CA LEU A 7 22.80 19.73 4.78
C LEU A 7 21.75 19.99 5.87
N PHE A 8 21.12 19.00 6.50
CA PHE A 8 20.04 19.24 7.47
C PHE A 8 20.43 18.88 8.91
N VAL A 9 20.04 19.71 9.91
CA VAL A 9 20.32 19.43 11.33
C VAL A 9 19.71 18.12 11.76
N ASP A 10 20.44 17.46 12.64
CA ASP A 10 20.12 16.16 13.18
C ASP A 10 18.83 16.18 14.03
N ARG A 11 17.71 15.77 13.43
CA ARG A 11 16.40 15.54 14.09
C ARG A 11 16.42 14.25 14.92
N GLN A 12 17.38 14.15 15.85
CA GLN A 12 17.65 12.95 16.65
C GLN A 12 16.46 12.57 17.53
N GLN A 13 15.74 13.55 18.05
CA GLN A 13 14.57 13.29 18.88
C GLN A 13 13.49 12.54 18.09
N GLU A 14 13.21 12.97 16.86
CA GLU A 14 12.23 12.36 15.99
C GLU A 14 12.67 10.97 15.51
N MET A 15 13.97 10.79 15.24
CA MET A 15 14.55 9.45 14.98
C MET A 15 14.38 8.53 16.20
N GLY A 16 14.57 9.04 17.41
CA GLY A 16 14.31 8.29 18.64
C GLY A 16 12.86 7.86 18.79
N TYR A 17 11.89 8.65 18.30
CA TYR A 17 10.49 8.21 18.26
C TYR A 17 10.27 7.05 17.28
N LEU A 18 10.91 7.08 16.10
CA LEU A 18 10.85 5.96 15.15
C LEU A 18 11.39 4.68 15.79
N GLU A 19 12.57 4.72 16.40
CA GLU A 19 13.17 3.53 17.04
C GLU A 19 12.24 2.92 18.10
N ARG A 20 11.57 3.77 18.88
CA ARG A 20 10.64 3.33 19.91
C ARG A 20 9.38 2.70 19.32
N LEU A 21 8.90 3.20 18.18
CA LEU A 21 7.80 2.58 17.44
C LEU A 21 8.20 1.22 16.87
N LEU A 22 9.39 1.11 16.28
CA LEU A 22 9.90 -0.16 15.73
C LEU A 22 10.14 -1.22 16.81
N ARG A 23 10.42 -0.80 18.05
CA ARG A 23 10.48 -1.69 19.23
C ARG A 23 9.11 -1.97 19.85
N HIS A 24 8.03 -1.47 19.25
CA HIS A 24 6.65 -1.56 19.75
C HIS A 24 6.49 -1.08 21.20
N GLU A 25 7.28 -0.07 21.60
CA GLU A 25 7.17 0.49 22.94
C GLU A 25 5.80 1.15 23.13
N ARG A 26 5.10 0.76 24.20
CA ARG A 26 3.80 1.35 24.61
C ARG A 26 2.66 1.13 23.62
N SER A 27 2.74 0.10 22.77
CA SER A 27 1.69 -0.27 21.81
C SER A 27 1.33 0.87 20.83
N LYS A 28 2.31 1.75 20.55
CA LYS A 28 2.20 2.78 19.51
C LYS A 28 2.66 2.19 18.18
N ALA A 29 1.94 2.52 17.12
CA ALA A 29 2.21 1.99 15.78
C ALA A 29 2.07 3.06 14.67
N VAL A 30 1.48 4.22 14.98
CA VAL A 30 1.24 5.28 14.00
C VAL A 30 1.91 6.57 14.45
N MET A 31 2.70 7.19 13.59
CA MET A 31 3.24 8.54 13.79
C MET A 31 2.62 9.49 12.77
N ARG A 32 2.16 10.66 13.22
CA ARG A 32 1.84 11.78 12.32
C ARG A 32 2.86 12.89 12.47
N ILE A 33 3.51 13.24 11.38
CA ILE A 33 4.48 14.34 11.32
C ILE A 33 3.81 15.52 10.62
N ARG A 34 3.65 16.62 11.35
CA ARG A 34 3.19 17.90 10.81
C ARG A 34 4.35 18.88 10.74
N ALA A 35 4.50 19.53 9.61
CA ALA A 35 5.49 20.58 9.46
C ALA A 35 5.11 21.57 8.35
N GLY A 36 5.42 22.84 8.58
CA GLY A 36 5.31 23.90 7.58
C GLY A 36 6.23 23.68 6.37
N GLU A 37 6.13 24.59 5.39
CA GLU A 37 7.00 24.54 4.22
C GLU A 37 8.47 24.74 4.63
N TRP A 38 9.39 24.05 3.94
CA TRP A 38 10.84 24.14 4.19
C TRP A 38 11.32 23.70 5.58
N MET A 39 10.48 23.01 6.36
CA MET A 39 10.84 22.50 7.70
C MET A 39 11.60 21.16 7.68
N GLY A 40 11.91 20.60 6.50
CA GLY A 40 12.67 19.35 6.36
C GLY A 40 11.89 18.07 6.59
N LYS A 41 10.56 18.10 6.46
CA LYS A 41 9.71 16.92 6.65
C LYS A 41 10.07 15.77 5.71
N SER A 42 10.18 16.04 4.40
CA SER A 42 10.54 15.02 3.41
C SER A 42 11.90 14.41 3.68
N TRP A 43 12.84 15.28 4.08
CA TRP A 43 14.17 14.84 4.46
C TRP A 43 14.12 13.90 5.65
N LEU A 44 13.36 14.25 6.69
CA LEU A 44 13.19 13.40 7.88
C LEU A 44 12.58 12.05 7.49
N VAL A 45 11.50 12.03 6.70
CA VAL A 45 10.84 10.79 6.25
C VAL A 45 11.81 9.92 5.44
N SER A 46 12.53 10.52 4.49
CA SER A 46 13.50 9.79 3.67
C SER A 46 14.68 9.26 4.49
N ARG A 47 15.11 10.02 5.50
CA ARG A 47 16.14 9.59 6.46
C ARG A 47 15.65 8.43 7.32
N MET A 48 14.41 8.50 7.83
CA MET A 48 13.78 7.42 8.58
C MET A 48 13.69 6.14 7.73
N GLY A 49 13.22 6.24 6.49
CA GLY A 49 13.18 5.11 5.56
C GLY A 49 14.58 4.54 5.25
N SER A 50 15.57 5.42 5.09
CA SER A 50 16.96 5.01 4.86
C SER A 50 17.57 4.31 6.08
N HIS A 51 17.23 4.74 7.29
CA HIS A 51 17.63 4.07 8.52
C HIS A 51 17.06 2.66 8.61
N CYS A 52 15.77 2.48 8.30
CA CYS A 52 15.14 1.15 8.26
C CYS A 52 15.84 0.18 7.29
N ARG A 53 16.31 0.69 6.14
CA ARG A 53 17.04 -0.10 5.12
C ARG A 53 18.49 -0.42 5.48
N GLN A 54 19.04 0.14 6.56
CA GLN A 54 20.39 -0.22 7.00
C GLN A 54 20.40 -1.68 7.46
N ALA A 55 21.48 -2.40 7.14
CA ALA A 55 21.61 -3.84 7.41
C ALA A 55 21.43 -4.19 8.91
N GLU A 56 21.68 -3.25 9.81
CA GLU A 56 21.56 -3.41 11.25
C GLU A 56 20.12 -3.33 11.77
N CYS A 57 19.20 -2.66 11.05
CA CYS A 57 17.84 -2.44 11.53
C CYS A 57 16.88 -3.59 11.22
N GLN A 58 17.15 -4.40 10.18
CA GLN A 58 16.29 -5.52 9.76
C GLN A 58 14.80 -5.15 9.60
N VAL A 59 14.50 -3.92 9.15
CA VAL A 59 13.13 -3.45 8.95
C VAL A 59 12.84 -3.34 7.45
N VAL A 60 11.72 -3.92 7.02
CA VAL A 60 11.22 -3.75 5.66
C VAL A 60 10.51 -2.40 5.57
N SER A 61 10.84 -1.58 4.58
CA SER A 61 10.25 -0.24 4.44
C SER A 61 9.60 -0.02 3.09
N ALA A 62 8.42 0.59 3.05
CA ALA A 62 7.82 1.13 1.83
C ALA A 62 7.58 2.64 1.97
N GLU A 63 8.13 3.43 1.05
CA GLU A 63 8.08 4.90 1.08
C GLU A 63 7.32 5.46 -0.13
N VAL A 64 6.20 6.15 0.09
CA VAL A 64 5.37 6.77 -0.94
C VAL A 64 5.38 8.29 -0.75
N ASP A 65 5.80 9.02 -1.78
CA ASP A 65 5.76 10.49 -1.83
C ASP A 65 4.63 10.95 -2.74
N PHE A 66 3.53 11.41 -2.15
CA PHE A 66 2.36 11.91 -2.89
C PHE A 66 2.59 13.24 -3.60
N ARG A 67 3.78 13.83 -3.53
CA ARG A 67 4.16 14.99 -4.37
C ARG A 67 4.93 14.55 -5.61
N ASN A 68 5.44 13.32 -5.61
CA ASN A 68 6.09 12.75 -6.77
C ASN A 68 5.02 12.43 -7.81
N ARG A 69 4.98 13.23 -8.88
CA ARG A 69 4.01 13.06 -9.98
C ARG A 69 4.00 11.65 -10.54
N ARG A 70 5.16 10.98 -10.59
CA ARG A 70 5.24 9.60 -11.09
C ARG A 70 4.44 8.66 -10.19
N GLU A 71 4.63 8.74 -8.88
CA GLU A 71 3.91 7.89 -7.92
C GLU A 71 2.42 8.25 -7.88
N MET A 72 2.08 9.54 -7.95
CA MET A 72 0.67 9.96 -8.09
C MET A 72 0.01 9.40 -9.35
N HIS A 73 0.72 9.37 -10.49
CA HIS A 73 0.20 8.79 -11.73
C HIS A 73 0.05 7.27 -11.66
N GLU A 74 0.84 6.61 -10.82
CA GLU A 74 0.74 5.17 -10.55
C GLU A 74 -0.44 4.89 -9.59
N VAL A 75 -0.76 5.76 -8.64
CA VAL A 75 -1.88 5.58 -7.69
C VAL A 75 -3.19 6.10 -8.28
N GLN A 76 -3.78 5.35 -9.23
CA GLN A 76 -5.09 5.67 -9.83
C GLN A 76 -6.26 4.94 -9.16
N ASP A 77 -5.98 3.80 -8.53
CA ASP A 77 -6.95 2.95 -7.86
C ASP A 77 -6.27 2.10 -6.76
N THR A 78 -7.09 1.33 -6.03
CA THR A 78 -6.64 0.42 -4.97
C THR A 78 -5.59 -0.58 -5.46
N LEU A 79 -5.81 -1.21 -6.62
CA LEU A 79 -4.88 -2.20 -7.17
C LEU A 79 -3.51 -1.56 -7.45
N SER A 80 -3.50 -0.37 -8.03
CA SER A 80 -2.26 0.29 -8.40
C SER A 80 -1.48 0.77 -7.17
N LEU A 81 -2.17 1.20 -6.11
CA LEU A 81 -1.56 1.44 -4.80
C LEU A 81 -0.96 0.16 -4.20
N VAL A 82 -1.72 -0.94 -4.19
CA VAL A 82 -1.26 -2.24 -3.68
C VAL A 82 -0.03 -2.73 -4.44
N ARG A 83 -0.01 -2.59 -5.77
CA ARG A 83 1.15 -2.91 -6.61
C ARG A 83 2.35 -2.03 -6.27
N LEU A 84 2.16 -0.72 -6.09
CA LEU A 84 3.20 0.21 -5.69
C LEU A 84 3.81 -0.19 -4.34
N LEU A 85 2.97 -0.45 -3.33
CA LEU A 85 3.41 -0.86 -2.00
C LEU A 85 4.14 -2.21 -2.03
N ARG A 86 3.58 -3.23 -2.70
CA ARG A 86 4.24 -4.53 -2.90
C ARG A 86 5.64 -4.35 -3.50
N ASN A 87 5.76 -3.57 -4.56
CA ASN A 87 7.04 -3.34 -5.24
C ASN A 87 8.05 -2.64 -4.33
N LYS A 88 7.59 -1.70 -3.49
CA LYS A 88 8.47 -0.99 -2.55
C LYS A 88 8.88 -1.81 -1.33
N LEU A 89 8.09 -2.81 -0.95
CA LEU A 89 8.46 -3.76 0.10
C LEU A 89 9.58 -4.71 -0.35
N ASP A 90 9.72 -4.98 -1.66
CA ASP A 90 10.83 -5.75 -2.25
C ASP A 90 11.03 -7.18 -1.67
N HIS A 91 9.92 -7.85 -1.31
CA HIS A 91 9.91 -9.24 -0.84
C HIS A 91 9.00 -10.13 -1.72
N PRO A 92 9.39 -10.39 -2.99
CA PRO A 92 8.51 -11.04 -3.96
C PRO A 92 7.99 -12.42 -3.51
N ASP A 93 8.79 -13.17 -2.75
CA ASP A 93 8.42 -14.50 -2.25
C ASP A 93 7.19 -14.45 -1.33
N HIS A 94 7.07 -13.42 -0.48
CA HIS A 94 5.92 -13.23 0.40
C HIS A 94 4.64 -12.86 -0.36
N PHE A 95 4.76 -12.29 -1.56
CA PHE A 95 3.62 -11.78 -2.33
C PHE A 95 3.23 -12.65 -3.53
N SER A 96 3.76 -13.88 -3.64
CA SER A 96 3.36 -14.82 -4.70
C SER A 96 1.85 -15.13 -4.70
N ARG A 97 1.24 -15.21 -3.51
CA ARG A 97 -0.21 -15.39 -3.35
C ARG A 97 -0.98 -14.18 -3.90
N LEU A 98 -0.55 -12.97 -3.55
CA LEU A 98 -1.14 -11.74 -4.08
C LEU A 98 -1.07 -11.70 -5.61
N ASN A 99 0.08 -12.04 -6.19
CA ASN A 99 0.25 -12.06 -7.65
C ASN A 99 -0.69 -13.08 -8.31
N THR A 100 -0.87 -14.25 -7.70
CA THR A 100 -1.84 -15.26 -8.17
C THR A 100 -3.26 -14.70 -8.17
N VAL A 101 -3.65 -14.00 -7.09
CA VAL A 101 -4.97 -13.37 -6.97
C VAL A 101 -5.14 -12.27 -8.02
N ILE A 102 -4.19 -11.34 -8.14
CA ILE A 102 -4.23 -10.28 -9.16
C ILE A 102 -4.37 -10.90 -10.55
N ASN A 103 -3.53 -11.88 -10.88
CA ASN A 103 -3.52 -12.53 -12.19
C ASN A 103 -4.86 -13.22 -12.53
N THR A 104 -5.64 -13.64 -11.52
CA THR A 104 -6.99 -14.19 -11.76
C THR A 104 -7.99 -13.15 -12.28
N PHE A 105 -7.75 -11.86 -12.03
CA PHE A 105 -8.61 -10.75 -12.42
C PHE A 105 -8.04 -9.88 -13.55
N THR A 106 -6.81 -10.12 -14.00
CA THR A 106 -6.17 -9.33 -15.08
C THR A 106 -6.48 -9.85 -16.49
N ALA A 107 -6.64 -8.93 -17.45
CA ALA A 107 -7.15 -9.21 -18.80
C ALA A 107 -6.24 -10.04 -19.74
N THR A 108 -4.92 -10.16 -19.47
CA THR A 108 -3.96 -10.77 -20.42
C THR A 108 -3.60 -12.22 -20.14
N GLY A 109 -4.01 -12.78 -19.00
CA GLY A 109 -4.03 -14.22 -18.79
C GLY A 109 -5.43 -14.73 -19.11
N ARG A 110 -5.56 -15.82 -19.88
CA ARG A 110 -6.81 -16.62 -19.85
C ARG A 110 -6.96 -17.18 -18.42
N PRO A 111 -7.62 -16.47 -17.49
CA PRO A 111 -8.87 -16.91 -16.88
C PRO A 111 -9.86 -15.76 -16.53
N GLY A 112 -9.84 -14.60 -17.19
CA GLY A 112 -10.84 -13.53 -16.97
C GLY A 112 -12.31 -13.94 -17.27
N GLY A 113 -12.50 -14.92 -18.16
CA GLY A 113 -13.83 -15.47 -18.45
C GLY A 113 -14.42 -16.27 -17.29
N VAL A 114 -13.58 -16.90 -16.46
CA VAL A 114 -14.03 -17.75 -15.34
C VAL A 114 -14.60 -16.91 -14.22
N VAL A 115 -13.88 -15.87 -13.80
CA VAL A 115 -14.34 -14.98 -12.72
C VAL A 115 -15.57 -14.20 -13.17
N SER A 116 -15.56 -13.63 -14.37
CA SER A 116 -16.73 -12.94 -14.93
C SER A 116 -17.95 -13.87 -15.02
N ALA A 117 -17.75 -15.11 -15.47
CA ALA A 117 -18.78 -16.15 -15.51
C ALA A 117 -19.33 -16.47 -14.11
N LEU A 118 -18.45 -16.65 -13.13
CA LEU A 118 -18.83 -16.92 -11.73
C LEU A 118 -19.49 -15.71 -11.07
N GLY A 119 -19.08 -14.49 -11.42
CA GLY A 119 -19.69 -13.23 -10.99
C GLY A 119 -21.11 -13.11 -11.51
N ALA A 120 -21.32 -13.33 -12.81
CA ALA A 120 -22.65 -13.35 -13.41
C ALA A 120 -23.55 -14.45 -12.82
N LEU A 121 -22.99 -15.61 -12.47
CA LEU A 121 -23.71 -16.65 -11.76
C LEU A 121 -24.10 -16.21 -10.33
N ALA A 122 -23.18 -15.59 -9.61
CA ALA A 122 -23.41 -15.08 -8.26
C ALA A 122 -24.48 -13.99 -8.22
N GLU A 123 -24.51 -13.07 -9.19
CA GLU A 123 -25.57 -12.04 -9.29
C GLU A 123 -26.95 -12.67 -9.50
N ARG A 124 -27.04 -13.70 -10.35
CA ARG A 124 -28.31 -14.44 -10.55
C ARG A 124 -28.72 -15.20 -9.29
N MET A 125 -27.74 -15.79 -8.59
CA MET A 125 -27.99 -16.47 -7.33
C MET A 125 -28.45 -15.49 -6.26
N GLU A 126 -27.87 -14.31 -6.17
CA GLU A 126 -28.30 -13.23 -5.26
C GLU A 126 -29.73 -12.77 -5.59
N ALA A 127 -30.06 -12.57 -6.87
CA ALA A 127 -31.40 -12.14 -7.27
C ALA A 127 -32.48 -13.20 -6.98
N ALA A 128 -32.09 -14.47 -6.90
CA ALA A 128 -33.02 -15.57 -6.68
C ALA A 128 -33.09 -15.98 -5.19
N TYR A 129 -31.97 -16.16 -4.52
CA TYR A 129 -31.90 -16.78 -3.19
C TYR A 129 -31.79 -15.74 -2.08
N ASP A 130 -32.30 -16.07 -0.89
CA ASP A 130 -31.89 -15.41 0.34
C ASP A 130 -30.75 -16.20 1.02
N LEU A 131 -30.15 -15.65 2.08
CA LEU A 131 -29.04 -16.30 2.78
C LEU A 131 -29.40 -17.69 3.35
N SER A 132 -30.64 -17.86 3.83
CA SER A 132 -31.08 -19.12 4.41
C SER A 132 -31.25 -20.21 3.35
N ALA A 133 -31.77 -19.84 2.18
CA ALA A 133 -31.92 -20.72 1.04
C ALA A 133 -30.56 -21.09 0.44
N LEU A 134 -29.63 -20.14 0.37
CA LEU A 134 -28.28 -20.37 -0.11
C LEU A 134 -27.47 -21.26 0.85
N ALA A 135 -27.65 -21.10 2.17
CA ALA A 135 -27.07 -22.00 3.17
C ALA A 135 -27.58 -23.43 3.02
N ARG A 136 -28.90 -23.62 2.82
CA ARG A 136 -29.48 -24.95 2.53
C ARG A 136 -28.92 -25.55 1.24
N LEU A 137 -28.75 -24.73 0.20
CA LEU A 137 -28.14 -25.17 -1.05
C LEU A 137 -26.70 -25.67 -0.82
N SER A 138 -25.90 -24.93 -0.04
CA SER A 138 -24.51 -25.34 0.28
C SER A 138 -24.46 -26.67 1.03
N GLN A 139 -25.36 -26.88 2.00
CA GLN A 139 -25.47 -28.14 2.74
C GLN A 139 -25.82 -29.31 1.82
N PHE A 140 -26.69 -29.08 0.83
CA PHE A 140 -27.08 -30.10 -0.14
C PHE A 140 -25.93 -30.51 -1.06
N LEU A 141 -25.01 -29.58 -1.34
CA LEU A 141 -23.81 -29.80 -2.15
C LEU A 141 -22.63 -30.36 -1.34
N ASP A 142 -22.85 -30.70 -0.06
CA ASP A 142 -21.82 -31.13 0.89
C ASP A 142 -20.71 -30.08 1.07
N VAL A 143 -21.08 -28.80 1.00
CA VAL A 143 -20.19 -27.66 1.26
C VAL A 143 -20.58 -27.05 2.61
N ARG A 144 -19.62 -26.99 3.55
CA ARG A 144 -19.85 -26.34 4.84
C ARG A 144 -20.04 -24.84 4.64
N TRP A 145 -21.21 -24.33 5.00
CA TRP A 145 -21.57 -22.92 4.85
C TRP A 145 -20.61 -21.95 5.54
N GLU A 146 -20.07 -22.35 6.70
CA GLU A 146 -19.07 -21.58 7.45
C GLU A 146 -17.76 -21.41 6.67
N ASN A 147 -17.43 -22.37 5.80
CA ASN A 147 -16.21 -22.35 4.99
C ASN A 147 -16.38 -21.58 3.67
N VAL A 148 -17.61 -21.21 3.31
CA VAL A 148 -17.86 -20.37 2.13
C VAL A 148 -17.48 -18.93 2.48
N PRO A 149 -16.53 -18.29 1.77
CA PRO A 149 -16.10 -16.93 2.11
C PRO A 149 -17.22 -15.90 1.87
N GLY A 150 -17.20 -14.82 2.64
CA GLY A 150 -18.09 -13.67 2.46
C GLY A 150 -19.21 -13.51 3.50
N GLU A 151 -19.59 -12.27 3.78
CA GLU A 151 -20.62 -11.93 4.78
C GLU A 151 -21.95 -11.49 4.16
N THR A 152 -21.94 -11.06 2.89
CA THR A 152 -23.15 -10.67 2.17
C THR A 152 -23.67 -11.82 1.32
N LEU A 153 -24.94 -11.73 0.92
CA LEU A 153 -25.60 -12.72 0.07
C LEU A 153 -24.84 -12.95 -1.24
N TYR A 154 -24.47 -11.88 -1.93
CA TYR A 154 -23.65 -11.94 -3.13
C TYR A 154 -22.31 -12.65 -2.89
N LEU A 155 -21.59 -12.28 -1.82
CA LEU A 155 -20.27 -12.84 -1.53
C LEU A 155 -20.33 -14.33 -1.22
N LYS A 156 -21.34 -14.74 -0.44
CA LYS A 156 -21.61 -16.15 -0.20
C LYS A 156 -21.98 -16.89 -1.48
N ALA A 157 -22.76 -16.28 -2.37
CA ALA A 157 -23.13 -16.89 -3.65
C ALA A 157 -21.90 -17.08 -4.55
N PHE A 158 -21.07 -16.06 -4.64
CA PHE A 158 -19.82 -16.08 -5.39
C PHE A 158 -18.81 -17.07 -4.80
N GLY A 159 -18.66 -17.08 -3.48
CA GLY A 159 -17.78 -18.00 -2.76
C GLY A 159 -18.19 -19.46 -2.98
N LEU A 160 -19.49 -19.74 -2.93
CA LEU A 160 -20.03 -21.08 -3.21
C LEU A 160 -19.76 -21.48 -4.66
N ALA A 161 -20.07 -20.62 -5.63
CA ALA A 161 -19.82 -20.89 -7.05
C ALA A 161 -18.32 -21.12 -7.34
N SER A 162 -17.45 -20.29 -6.75
CA SER A 162 -16.00 -20.41 -6.89
C SER A 162 -15.47 -21.70 -6.28
N GLN A 163 -15.93 -22.07 -5.10
CA GLN A 163 -15.52 -23.31 -4.44
C GLN A 163 -15.99 -24.54 -5.24
N MET A 164 -17.21 -24.52 -5.76
CA MET A 164 -17.71 -25.60 -6.62
C MET A 164 -16.91 -25.71 -7.93
N GLN A 165 -16.49 -24.59 -8.51
CA GLN A 165 -15.60 -24.59 -9.68
C GLN A 165 -14.22 -25.16 -9.36
N GLN A 166 -13.61 -24.76 -8.24
CA GLN A 166 -12.30 -25.29 -7.82
C GLN A 166 -12.33 -26.80 -7.55
N LEU A 167 -13.45 -27.30 -7.02
CA LEU A 167 -13.66 -28.73 -6.79
C LEU A 167 -14.05 -29.50 -8.07
N GLY A 168 -14.19 -28.83 -9.22
CA GLY A 168 -14.67 -29.45 -10.47
C GLY A 168 -16.14 -29.88 -10.43
N ARG A 169 -16.92 -29.39 -9.46
CA ARG A 169 -18.33 -29.74 -9.20
C ARG A 169 -19.31 -28.66 -9.65
N LEU A 170 -18.88 -27.65 -10.42
CA LEU A 170 -19.78 -26.61 -10.95
C LEU A 170 -21.01 -27.17 -11.71
N PRO A 171 -20.91 -28.26 -12.50
CA PRO A 171 -22.09 -28.86 -13.13
C PRO A 171 -23.16 -29.31 -12.13
N GLU A 172 -22.74 -29.86 -10.98
CA GLU A 172 -23.66 -30.30 -9.92
C GLU A 172 -24.41 -29.12 -9.30
N LEU A 173 -23.72 -27.99 -9.07
CA LEU A 173 -24.35 -26.74 -8.64
C LEU A 173 -25.39 -26.27 -9.66
N LEU A 174 -25.04 -26.26 -10.96
CA LEU A 174 -25.94 -25.79 -12.02
C LEU A 174 -27.18 -26.69 -12.17
N ASP A 175 -27.01 -28.01 -12.11
CA ASP A 175 -28.12 -28.96 -12.17
C ASP A 175 -29.05 -28.78 -10.98
N ARG A 176 -28.50 -28.51 -9.80
CA ARG A 176 -29.31 -28.22 -8.61
C ARG A 176 -30.07 -26.90 -8.74
N LEU A 177 -29.41 -25.84 -9.21
CA LEU A 177 -30.05 -24.55 -9.47
C LEU A 177 -31.19 -24.66 -10.48
N ARG A 178 -31.01 -25.46 -11.55
CA ARG A 178 -32.07 -25.77 -12.53
C ARG A 178 -33.21 -26.58 -11.92
N ALA A 179 -32.91 -27.56 -11.06
CA ALA A 179 -33.93 -28.38 -10.41
C ALA A 179 -34.83 -27.56 -9.48
N GLU A 180 -34.26 -26.62 -8.71
CA GLU A 180 -35.04 -25.76 -7.81
C GLU A 180 -35.73 -24.61 -8.53
N ARG A 181 -35.09 -24.05 -9.56
CA ARG A 181 -35.53 -22.83 -10.26
C ARG A 181 -35.28 -22.90 -11.76
N GLY A 182 -35.91 -23.86 -12.41
CA GLY A 182 -35.73 -24.13 -13.84
C GLY A 182 -36.24 -23.04 -14.81
N HIS A 183 -36.90 -22.00 -14.29
CA HIS A 183 -37.33 -20.84 -15.09
C HIS A 183 -36.20 -19.81 -15.31
N LEU A 184 -35.06 -19.96 -14.64
CA LEU A 184 -33.90 -19.08 -14.77
C LEU A 184 -32.80 -19.75 -15.60
N GLU A 185 -32.21 -18.99 -16.51
CA GLU A 185 -31.10 -19.43 -17.36
C GLU A 185 -29.76 -19.35 -16.61
N TRP A 186 -29.44 -20.40 -15.86
CA TRP A 186 -28.26 -20.45 -14.99
C TRP A 186 -26.92 -20.55 -15.75
N SER A 187 -26.94 -21.15 -16.94
CA SER A 187 -25.73 -21.40 -17.77
C SER A 187 -25.26 -20.19 -18.58
N ARG A 188 -26.04 -19.12 -18.66
CA ARG A 188 -25.74 -17.95 -19.49
C ARG A 188 -24.45 -17.27 -19.05
N GLY A 189 -23.48 -17.08 -19.94
CA GLY A 189 -22.20 -16.45 -19.60
C GLY A 189 -21.17 -17.40 -18.98
N LEU A 190 -21.46 -18.71 -18.88
CA LEU A 190 -20.51 -19.74 -18.43
C LEU A 190 -19.81 -20.44 -19.61
N GLU A 191 -19.96 -19.95 -20.85
CA GLU A 191 -19.42 -20.60 -22.05
C GLU A 191 -17.88 -20.65 -22.03
N ALA A 192 -17.25 -19.71 -21.33
CA ALA A 192 -15.80 -19.68 -21.10
C ALA A 192 -15.30 -20.82 -20.18
N LEU A 193 -16.20 -21.46 -19.41
CA LEU A 193 -15.88 -22.53 -18.46
C LEU A 193 -16.05 -23.93 -19.04
N THR A 194 -16.85 -24.09 -20.08
CA THR A 194 -17.25 -25.41 -20.63
C THR A 194 -16.40 -25.90 -21.79
N GLY A 195 -15.40 -25.12 -22.26
CA GLY A 195 -14.34 -25.64 -23.11
C GLY A 195 -14.75 -26.18 -24.49
N GLU A 196 -15.88 -25.75 -25.07
CA GLU A 196 -16.31 -26.21 -26.41
C GLU A 196 -15.87 -25.32 -27.58
N ALA A 197 -14.92 -24.40 -27.37
CA ALA A 197 -14.37 -23.57 -28.44
C ALA A 197 -12.85 -23.43 -28.37
N ALA A 198 -12.11 -24.51 -28.65
CA ALA A 198 -10.75 -24.42 -29.19
C ALA A 198 -10.32 -25.77 -29.81
N GLU A 199 -10.14 -25.77 -31.13
CA GLU A 199 -9.33 -26.77 -31.84
C GLU A 199 -7.98 -26.96 -31.14
N ALA A 200 -7.53 -28.21 -31.11
CA ALA A 200 -6.29 -28.65 -30.48
C ALA A 200 -5.06 -27.87 -30.99
N PRO A 201 -4.22 -27.30 -30.10
CA PRO A 201 -2.84 -27.04 -30.42
C PRO A 201 -1.97 -28.27 -30.11
N ALA A 202 -0.98 -28.49 -30.97
CA ALA A 202 0.04 -29.54 -30.94
C ALA A 202 0.81 -29.63 -29.60
N PRO A 203 1.45 -30.78 -29.29
CA PRO A 203 2.10 -30.99 -28.00
C PRO A 203 3.35 -30.09 -27.88
N ALA A 204 3.33 -29.17 -26.93
CA ALA A 204 4.51 -28.42 -26.51
C ALA A 204 5.35 -29.27 -25.54
N SER A 205 6.49 -29.70 -26.06
CA SER A 205 7.75 -30.05 -25.37
C SER A 205 7.79 -29.80 -23.85
N GLU A 206 7.89 -30.89 -23.09
CA GLU A 206 8.43 -30.91 -21.73
C GLU A 206 9.88 -30.38 -21.74
N ALA A 207 10.10 -29.21 -21.13
CA ALA A 207 11.43 -28.75 -20.78
C ALA A 207 11.41 -28.01 -19.43
N SER A 208 12.02 -28.68 -18.45
CA SER A 208 12.74 -28.10 -17.31
C SER A 208 11.95 -27.51 -16.15
N ALA A 209 11.54 -28.42 -15.27
CA ALA A 209 11.47 -28.16 -13.84
C ALA A 209 12.89 -28.07 -13.25
N THR A 210 13.29 -26.89 -12.77
CA THR A 210 14.25 -26.66 -11.68
C THR A 210 14.30 -25.14 -11.36
N GLY A 211 13.95 -24.76 -10.14
CA GLY A 211 14.10 -23.41 -9.60
C GLY A 211 12.77 -22.79 -9.18
N GLY A 212 12.63 -22.43 -7.89
CA GLY A 212 11.44 -21.76 -7.36
C GLY A 212 11.24 -20.39 -8.00
N ALA A 213 10.51 -20.36 -9.11
CA ALA A 213 10.08 -19.13 -9.74
C ALA A 213 8.81 -18.65 -9.03
N GLY A 214 8.91 -17.56 -8.28
CA GLY A 214 7.74 -16.85 -7.75
C GLY A 214 6.78 -16.49 -8.87
N VAL A 215 5.48 -16.51 -8.60
CA VAL A 215 4.45 -16.15 -9.60
C VAL A 215 4.58 -14.65 -9.88
N GLU A 216 4.99 -14.27 -11.09
CA GLU A 216 5.07 -12.86 -11.49
C GLU A 216 3.69 -12.27 -11.81
N ASP A 217 3.48 -10.99 -11.47
CA ASP A 217 2.28 -10.22 -11.84
C ASP A 217 2.31 -9.88 -13.33
N LEU A 218 1.23 -10.16 -14.04
CA LEU A 218 1.10 -9.92 -15.49
C LEU A 218 1.00 -8.44 -15.86
N LEU A 219 0.93 -7.53 -14.86
CA LEU A 219 0.83 -6.07 -15.00
C LEU A 219 -0.34 -5.60 -15.86
N ALA A 220 -1.31 -6.47 -16.14
CA ALA A 220 -2.47 -6.12 -16.92
C ALA A 220 -3.49 -5.34 -16.08
N PRO A 221 -4.35 -4.54 -16.75
CA PRO A 221 -5.50 -3.94 -16.11
C PRO A 221 -6.49 -5.02 -15.66
N LEU A 222 -7.30 -4.68 -14.65
CA LEU A 222 -8.44 -5.51 -14.25
C LEU A 222 -9.41 -5.67 -15.42
N ALA A 223 -10.00 -6.86 -15.55
CA ALA A 223 -11.11 -7.07 -16.46
C ALA A 223 -12.29 -6.16 -16.08
N ASP A 224 -13.08 -5.73 -17.07
CA ASP A 224 -14.29 -4.93 -16.82
C ASP A 224 -15.38 -5.81 -16.21
N GLU A 225 -15.46 -5.82 -14.88
CA GLU A 225 -16.46 -6.61 -14.12
C GLU A 225 -17.70 -5.79 -13.72
N GLY A 226 -17.87 -4.58 -14.26
CA GLY A 226 -18.92 -3.66 -13.84
C GLY A 226 -18.73 -3.15 -12.40
N ILE A 227 -19.65 -2.27 -11.95
CA ILE A 227 -19.51 -1.51 -10.70
C ILE A 227 -19.49 -2.41 -9.45
N ARG A 228 -20.30 -3.49 -9.44
CA ARG A 228 -20.38 -4.43 -8.30
C ARG A 228 -19.23 -5.43 -8.27
N GLY A 229 -18.77 -5.89 -9.42
CA GLY A 229 -17.60 -6.77 -9.53
C GLY A 229 -16.32 -6.08 -9.08
N ARG A 230 -16.13 -4.81 -9.45
CA ARG A 230 -14.93 -4.04 -9.04
C ARG A 230 -14.74 -3.99 -7.51
N GLY A 231 -15.80 -3.75 -6.74
CA GLY A 231 -15.71 -3.75 -5.27
C GLY A 231 -15.34 -5.11 -4.67
N LEU A 232 -15.75 -6.22 -5.29
CA LEU A 232 -15.34 -7.57 -4.89
C LEU A 232 -13.86 -7.80 -5.19
N VAL A 233 -13.43 -7.45 -6.40
CA VAL A 233 -12.05 -7.60 -6.86
C VAL A 233 -11.10 -6.82 -5.94
N ASP A 234 -11.42 -5.56 -5.66
CA ASP A 234 -10.64 -4.70 -4.75
C ASP A 234 -10.54 -5.32 -3.35
N ARG A 235 -11.67 -5.81 -2.80
CA ARG A 235 -11.68 -6.47 -1.49
C ARG A 235 -10.79 -7.71 -1.48
N ARG A 236 -10.88 -8.58 -2.49
CA ARG A 236 -10.07 -9.82 -2.54
C ARG A 236 -8.59 -9.53 -2.73
N ILE A 237 -8.24 -8.52 -3.51
CA ILE A 237 -6.86 -8.06 -3.68
C ILE A 237 -6.33 -7.49 -2.37
N ASN A 238 -7.11 -6.67 -1.67
CA ASN A 238 -6.74 -6.14 -0.35
C ASN A 238 -6.58 -7.26 0.68
N GLU A 239 -7.52 -8.19 0.80
CA GLU A 239 -7.42 -9.35 1.70
C GLU A 239 -6.14 -10.13 1.42
N ALA A 240 -5.86 -10.46 0.15
CA ALA A 240 -4.65 -11.17 -0.23
C ALA A 240 -3.38 -10.37 0.10
N PHE A 241 -3.38 -9.06 -0.12
CA PHE A 241 -2.26 -8.18 0.23
C PHE A 241 -2.01 -8.20 1.74
N PHE A 242 -3.04 -8.03 2.56
CA PHE A 242 -2.90 -7.98 4.01
C PHE A 242 -2.54 -9.34 4.62
N GLU A 243 -3.00 -10.46 4.06
CA GLU A 243 -2.52 -11.79 4.47
C GLU A 243 -1.02 -11.96 4.17
N CYS A 244 -0.55 -11.50 3.01
CA CYS A 244 0.88 -11.54 2.68
C CYS A 244 1.68 -10.59 3.59
N LEU A 245 1.14 -9.39 3.84
CA LEU A 245 1.75 -8.39 4.73
C LEU A 245 1.82 -8.89 6.17
N ALA A 246 0.78 -9.54 6.68
CA ALA A 246 0.78 -10.12 8.01
C ALA A 246 1.81 -11.26 8.13
N GLY A 247 1.94 -12.08 7.08
CA GLY A 247 3.01 -13.08 7.00
C GLY A 247 4.40 -12.45 7.03
N LEU A 248 4.63 -11.41 6.23
CA LEU A 248 5.90 -10.66 6.23
C LEU A 248 6.17 -10.00 7.59
N ALA A 249 5.16 -9.36 8.19
CA ALA A 249 5.25 -8.72 9.49
C ALA A 249 5.51 -9.73 10.64
N GLY A 250 5.07 -10.98 10.47
CA GLY A 250 5.38 -12.08 11.39
C GLY A 250 6.87 -12.43 11.43
N ASP A 251 7.58 -12.24 10.32
CA ASP A 251 9.01 -12.56 10.20
C ASP A 251 9.92 -11.33 10.43
N LEU A 252 9.52 -10.16 9.93
CA LEU A 252 10.31 -8.91 9.99
C LEU A 252 9.41 -7.71 10.29
N PRO A 253 9.87 -6.73 11.09
CA PRO A 253 9.14 -5.47 11.25
C PRO A 253 8.96 -4.76 9.91
N VAL A 254 7.78 -4.17 9.69
CA VAL A 254 7.45 -3.43 8.45
C VAL A 254 7.12 -1.98 8.78
N ALA A 255 7.68 -1.04 8.02
CA ALA A 255 7.43 0.39 8.16
C ALA A 255 6.89 0.99 6.85
N PHE A 256 5.73 1.65 6.92
CA PHE A 256 5.21 2.46 5.83
C PHE A 256 5.48 3.94 6.08
N PHE A 257 5.96 4.63 5.06
CA PHE A 257 6.23 6.06 5.06
C PHE A 257 5.40 6.72 3.98
N PHE A 258 4.43 7.54 4.36
CA PHE A 258 3.59 8.31 3.45
C PHE A 258 3.90 9.79 3.61
N ASP A 259 4.55 10.42 2.63
CA ASP A 259 4.86 11.86 2.64
C ASP A 259 3.94 12.65 1.69
N GLY A 260 3.71 13.90 2.04
CA GLY A 260 2.81 14.79 1.31
C GLY A 260 1.35 14.34 1.38
N CYS A 261 0.90 13.79 2.51
CA CYS A 261 -0.46 13.26 2.67
C CYS A 261 -1.58 14.25 2.28
N GLU A 262 -1.33 15.57 2.35
CA GLU A 262 -2.28 16.59 1.88
C GLU A 262 -2.51 16.61 0.35
N GLN A 263 -1.66 15.93 -0.42
CA GLN A 263 -1.75 15.77 -1.89
C GLN A 263 -2.12 14.35 -2.31
N ALA A 264 -2.32 13.45 -1.35
CA ALA A 264 -2.68 12.08 -1.63
C ALA A 264 -4.06 12.02 -2.33
N PRO A 265 -4.23 11.17 -3.35
CA PRO A 265 -5.55 10.90 -3.93
C PRO A 265 -6.54 10.42 -2.86
N ASP A 266 -7.82 10.77 -3.02
CA ASP A 266 -8.88 10.41 -2.07
C ASP A 266 -8.94 8.90 -1.85
N GLU A 267 -8.78 8.11 -2.92
CA GLU A 267 -8.74 6.65 -2.88
C GLU A 267 -7.57 6.13 -2.03
N ALA A 268 -6.40 6.75 -2.15
CA ALA A 268 -5.21 6.37 -1.39
C ALA A 268 -5.38 6.65 0.10
N MET A 269 -5.92 7.83 0.45
CA MET A 269 -6.20 8.15 1.85
C MET A 269 -7.33 7.32 2.42
N ALA A 270 -8.38 7.04 1.66
CA ALA A 270 -9.44 6.14 2.07
C ALA A 270 -8.87 4.74 2.37
N TRP A 271 -7.99 4.22 1.52
CA TRP A 271 -7.31 2.95 1.75
C TRP A 271 -6.42 2.97 2.99
N ILE A 272 -5.60 4.01 3.18
CA ILE A 272 -4.77 4.15 4.38
C ILE A 272 -5.65 4.14 5.64
N ARG A 273 -6.74 4.91 5.67
CA ARG A 273 -7.63 5.01 6.84
C ARG A 273 -8.41 3.74 7.13
N HIS A 274 -9.11 3.21 6.12
CA HIS A 274 -10.13 2.19 6.33
C HIS A 274 -9.62 0.77 6.10
N GLU A 275 -8.46 0.60 5.46
CA GLU A 275 -7.89 -0.72 5.22
C GLU A 275 -6.64 -0.95 6.08
N LEU A 276 -5.65 -0.06 6.01
CA LEU A 276 -4.38 -0.22 6.73
C LEU A 276 -4.50 0.11 8.23
N LEU A 277 -4.98 1.31 8.56
CA LEU A 277 -5.06 1.76 9.95
C LEU A 277 -6.11 0.98 10.77
N ASP A 278 -7.21 0.54 10.15
CA ASP A 278 -8.20 -0.30 10.82
C ASP A 278 -7.63 -1.66 11.22
N ARG A 279 -6.77 -2.27 10.38
CA ARG A 279 -6.11 -3.56 10.70
C ARG A 279 -5.03 -3.43 11.76
N LEU A 280 -4.33 -2.30 11.81
CA LEU A 280 -3.46 -1.97 12.95
C LEU A 280 -4.26 -1.86 14.25
N ARG A 281 -5.43 -1.22 14.19
CA ARG A 281 -6.34 -1.05 15.34
C ARG A 281 -6.89 -2.38 15.83
N THR A 282 -7.23 -3.31 14.95
CA THR A 282 -7.71 -4.66 15.33
C THR A 282 -6.59 -5.60 15.79
N GLY A 283 -5.32 -5.22 15.59
CA GLY A 283 -4.16 -6.05 15.95
C GLY A 283 -3.84 -7.12 14.92
N GLU A 284 -4.41 -7.05 13.71
CA GLU A 284 -4.08 -7.98 12.61
C GLU A 284 -2.64 -7.77 12.09
N LEU A 285 -2.02 -6.64 12.41
CA LEU A 285 -0.70 -6.21 11.93
C LEU A 285 0.20 -5.78 13.10
N GLU A 286 0.56 -6.71 13.99
CA GLU A 286 1.27 -6.40 15.25
C GLU A 286 2.67 -5.77 15.06
N ASN A 287 3.35 -6.08 13.96
CA ASN A 287 4.72 -5.64 13.66
C ASN A 287 4.80 -4.60 12.52
N VAL A 288 3.73 -3.82 12.34
CA VAL A 288 3.65 -2.78 11.31
C VAL A 288 3.65 -1.40 11.95
N VAL A 289 4.50 -0.51 11.45
CA VAL A 289 4.56 0.91 11.81
C VAL A 289 4.16 1.77 10.61
N VAL A 290 3.39 2.83 10.84
CA VAL A 290 2.94 3.75 9.80
C VAL A 290 3.32 5.18 10.16
N ILE A 291 4.04 5.86 9.27
CA ILE A 291 4.42 7.26 9.38
C ILE A 291 3.65 8.05 8.33
N LEU A 292 2.81 8.98 8.79
CA LEU A 292 2.02 9.89 7.95
C LEU A 292 2.59 11.30 8.07
N ALA A 293 3.17 11.81 7.00
CA ALA A 293 3.81 13.11 6.97
C ALA A 293 3.05 14.07 6.05
N GLY A 294 2.71 15.26 6.57
CA GLY A 294 1.98 16.27 5.84
C GLY A 294 2.20 17.70 6.32
N ARG A 295 1.71 18.68 5.57
CA ARG A 295 1.60 20.08 6.04
C ARG A 295 0.45 20.24 7.04
N THR A 296 -0.61 19.48 6.81
CA THR A 296 -1.76 19.32 7.70
C THR A 296 -1.80 17.88 8.19
N HIS A 297 -2.30 17.66 9.41
CA HIS A 297 -2.57 16.28 9.82
C HIS A 297 -3.67 15.70 8.92
N PRO A 298 -3.52 14.47 8.41
CA PRO A 298 -4.65 13.77 7.82
C PRO A 298 -5.75 13.66 8.87
N ASP A 299 -6.99 13.90 8.45
CA ASP A 299 -8.16 13.67 9.30
C ASP A 299 -8.34 12.17 9.50
N LEU A 300 -8.16 11.73 10.74
CA LEU A 300 -8.32 10.35 11.20
C LEU A 300 -9.44 10.26 12.24
N SER A 301 -10.32 11.26 12.33
CA SER A 301 -11.37 11.30 13.35
C SER A 301 -12.38 10.15 13.23
N ASP A 302 -12.48 9.56 12.05
CA ASP A 302 -13.30 8.41 11.69
C ASP A 302 -12.63 7.06 12.01
N VAL A 303 -11.33 7.04 12.28
CA VAL A 303 -10.58 5.83 12.65
C VAL A 303 -10.15 5.94 14.12
N ASP A 304 -10.60 5.04 14.99
CA ASP A 304 -10.25 5.07 16.42
C ASP A 304 -8.81 4.58 16.69
N VAL A 305 -7.82 5.32 16.19
CA VAL A 305 -6.38 5.02 16.32
C VAL A 305 -5.67 5.88 17.36
N ASN A 306 -6.40 6.67 18.15
CA ASN A 306 -5.83 7.57 19.15
C ASN A 306 -4.87 6.87 20.12
N ARG A 307 -5.15 5.60 20.43
CA ARG A 307 -4.29 4.77 21.29
C ARG A 307 -2.98 4.37 20.63
N LEU A 308 -2.96 4.20 19.31
CA LEU A 308 -1.78 3.81 18.52
C LEU A 308 -0.94 5.01 18.07
N LEU A 309 -1.50 6.21 18.16
CA LEU A 309 -0.98 7.42 17.54
C LEU A 309 0.04 8.16 18.40
N VAL A 310 1.07 8.70 17.74
CA VAL A 310 2.01 9.71 18.24
C VAL A 310 2.01 10.88 17.28
N ASP A 311 1.73 12.08 17.78
CA ASP A 311 1.79 13.31 16.99
C ASP A 311 3.15 13.99 17.21
N VAL A 312 3.78 14.37 16.09
CA VAL A 312 5.06 15.08 16.04
C VAL A 312 4.87 16.34 15.21
N GLU A 313 5.21 17.47 15.79
CA GLU A 313 5.27 18.75 15.09
C GLU A 313 6.72 19.17 14.94
N LEU A 314 7.14 19.50 13.72
CA LEU A 314 8.50 19.98 13.47
C LEU A 314 8.54 21.49 13.66
N ASP A 315 9.18 21.90 14.75
CA ASP A 315 9.47 23.29 15.01
C ASP A 315 10.67 23.79 14.18
N GLY A 316 10.71 25.12 14.00
CA GLY A 316 11.88 25.81 13.49
C GLY A 316 13.09 25.67 14.43
N PHE A 317 14.25 26.07 13.93
CA PHE A 317 15.46 26.17 14.73
C PHE A 317 15.43 27.42 15.59
N ASP A 318 15.75 27.24 16.87
CA ASP A 318 16.15 28.31 17.76
C ASP A 318 17.59 28.74 17.44
N GLU A 319 18.08 29.77 18.13
CA GLU A 319 19.41 30.33 17.90
C GLU A 319 20.51 29.29 18.08
N GLU A 320 20.36 28.39 19.05
CA GLU A 320 21.30 27.29 19.32
C GLU A 320 21.35 26.31 18.14
N ARG A 321 20.20 25.82 17.66
CA ARG A 321 20.13 24.91 16.49
C ARG A 321 20.58 25.58 15.20
N VAL A 322 20.39 26.90 15.05
CA VAL A 322 20.96 27.65 13.92
C VAL A 322 22.48 27.68 14.00
N GLY A 323 23.06 27.89 15.18
CA GLY A 323 24.49 27.78 15.42
C GLY A 323 25.04 26.40 15.07
N GLU A 324 24.39 25.34 15.55
CA GLU A 324 24.74 23.95 15.22
C GLU A 324 24.66 23.67 13.72
N PHE A 325 23.59 24.14 13.06
CA PHE A 325 23.43 24.04 11.61
C PHE A 325 24.61 24.67 10.88
N LEU A 326 24.94 25.91 11.19
CA LEU A 326 25.99 26.66 10.49
C LEU A 326 27.37 26.06 10.77
N ALA A 327 27.62 25.59 12.00
CA ALA A 327 28.84 24.87 12.36
C ALA A 327 28.99 23.56 11.57
N ALA A 328 27.92 22.78 11.41
CA ALA A 328 27.92 21.56 10.58
C ALA A 328 28.28 21.86 9.11
N HIS A 329 28.00 23.09 8.65
CA HIS A 329 28.32 23.58 7.31
C HIS A 329 29.69 24.25 7.20
N ARG A 330 30.48 24.23 8.29
CA ARG A 330 31.79 24.89 8.42
C ARG A 330 31.72 26.40 8.24
N LEU A 331 30.60 27.01 8.63
CA LEU A 331 30.43 28.45 8.71
C LEU A 331 30.60 28.87 10.17
N GLU A 332 31.72 29.51 10.47
CA GLU A 332 31.95 30.12 11.78
C GLU A 332 31.25 31.49 11.81
N VAL A 333 30.20 31.59 12.59
CA VAL A 333 29.40 32.82 12.80
C VAL A 333 29.29 33.07 14.29
N GLY A 334 29.44 34.34 14.67
CA GLY A 334 29.29 34.78 16.05
C GLY A 334 27.84 34.67 16.54
N ALA A 335 27.63 34.70 17.86
CA ALA A 335 26.29 34.60 18.45
C ALA A 335 25.31 35.69 17.95
N GLU A 336 25.79 36.91 17.70
CA GLU A 336 24.96 37.99 17.14
C GLU A 336 24.49 37.69 15.71
N GLU A 337 25.36 37.08 14.89
CA GLU A 337 25.05 36.69 13.52
C GLU A 337 24.10 35.49 13.49
N GLN A 338 24.28 34.53 14.40
CA GLN A 338 23.36 33.41 14.58
C GLN A 338 21.95 33.90 14.94
N ALA A 339 21.83 34.82 15.89
CA ALA A 339 20.55 35.43 16.27
C ALA A 339 19.91 36.20 15.11
N LEU A 340 20.72 36.93 14.32
CA LEU A 340 20.24 37.63 13.12
C LEU A 340 19.73 36.65 12.06
N LEU A 341 20.46 35.57 11.79
CA LEU A 341 20.09 34.54 10.81
C LEU A 341 18.86 33.73 11.25
N ALA A 342 18.75 33.42 12.53
CA ALA A 342 17.56 32.79 13.10
C ALA A 342 16.32 33.67 12.88
N ARG A 343 16.43 34.98 13.16
CA ARG A 343 15.34 35.94 12.90
C ARG A 343 15.03 36.12 11.42
N ALA A 344 16.05 36.21 10.58
CA ALA A 344 15.89 36.44 9.13
C ALA A 344 15.27 35.23 8.42
N SER A 345 15.63 34.01 8.84
CA SER A 345 15.05 32.76 8.33
C SER A 345 13.72 32.40 9.00
N GLY A 346 13.37 33.05 10.11
CA GLY A 346 12.27 32.62 10.98
C GLY A 346 12.51 31.24 11.60
N GLY A 347 13.78 30.84 11.74
CA GLY A 347 14.18 29.50 12.15
C GLY A 347 13.87 28.41 11.12
N VAL A 348 13.45 28.76 9.90
CA VAL A 348 13.06 27.77 8.88
C VAL A 348 14.31 27.11 8.28
N PRO A 349 14.54 25.81 8.51
CA PRO A 349 15.77 25.14 8.11
C PRO A 349 16.07 25.18 6.60
N GLY A 350 15.06 25.00 5.75
CA GLY A 350 15.25 25.06 4.30
C GLY A 350 15.57 26.46 3.78
N MET A 351 15.19 27.52 4.53
CA MET A 351 15.62 28.88 4.23
C MET A 351 17.09 29.07 4.60
N LEU A 352 17.51 28.55 5.75
CA LEU A 352 18.92 28.56 6.17
C LEU A 352 19.81 27.81 5.18
N ALA A 353 19.38 26.62 4.71
CA ALA A 353 20.10 25.88 3.68
C ALA A 353 20.30 26.69 2.40
N ARG A 354 19.25 27.38 1.92
CA ARG A 354 19.36 28.27 0.75
C ARG A 354 20.31 29.44 0.98
N MET A 355 20.31 30.03 2.17
CA MET A 355 21.26 31.09 2.52
C MET A 355 22.70 30.58 2.46
N VAL A 356 22.97 29.39 3.01
CA VAL A 356 24.28 28.74 2.97
C VAL A 356 24.70 28.42 1.52
N ASP A 357 23.80 27.86 0.71
CA ASP A 357 24.07 27.55 -0.69
C ASP A 357 24.44 28.80 -1.50
N ASN A 358 23.74 29.92 -1.28
CA ASN A 358 24.04 31.18 -1.94
C ASN A 358 25.42 31.72 -1.52
N LEU A 359 25.75 31.69 -0.23
CA LEU A 359 27.06 32.11 0.27
C LEU A 359 28.21 31.29 -0.33
N ARG A 360 28.00 29.97 -0.49
CA ARG A 360 28.97 29.08 -1.14
C ARG A 360 29.11 29.40 -2.63
N ALA A 361 28.00 29.62 -3.33
CA ALA A 361 28.02 29.95 -4.75
C ALA A 361 28.72 31.29 -5.05
N GLU A 362 28.57 32.30 -4.19
CA GLU A 362 29.30 33.57 -4.29
C GLU A 362 30.82 33.38 -4.09
N HIS A 363 31.21 32.52 -3.14
CA HIS A 363 32.61 32.18 -2.91
C HIS A 363 33.24 31.39 -4.08
N ASP A 364 32.50 30.46 -4.68
CA ASP A 364 32.95 29.67 -5.83
C ASP A 364 32.95 30.49 -7.14
N SER A 365 32.10 31.50 -7.28
CA SER A 365 32.08 32.41 -8.45
C SER A 365 33.31 33.33 -8.54
N ARG A 366 34.12 33.41 -7.48
CA ARG A 366 35.50 33.94 -7.52
C ARG A 366 36.49 32.88 -8.03
N ASP A 367 36.12 32.19 -9.10
CA ASP A 367 36.96 31.21 -9.78
C ASP A 367 38.06 31.96 -10.57
N PRO A 368 39.35 31.72 -10.28
CA PRO A 368 40.46 32.34 -11.01
C PRO A 368 40.49 32.03 -12.52
N PHE A 369 39.62 31.14 -13.03
CA PHE A 369 39.46 30.89 -14.46
C PHE A 369 38.64 31.95 -15.22
N LEU A 370 37.87 32.81 -14.54
CA LEU A 370 37.07 33.87 -15.17
C LEU A 370 37.65 35.28 -14.97
N ASP A 371 38.64 35.44 -14.09
CA ASP A 371 39.42 36.67 -13.89
C ASP A 371 40.75 36.64 -14.68
N GLY A 372 40.67 36.38 -15.99
CA GLY A 372 41.80 36.36 -16.92
C GLY A 372 41.56 37.18 -18.18
#